data_AF-A0A3D2C926-F1
#
_entry.id   AF-A0A3D2C926-F1
#
_cell.length_a   1.000
_cell.length_b   1.000
_cell.length_c   1.000
_cell.angle_alpha   90.00
_cell.angle_beta   90.00
_cell.angle_gamma   90.00
#
_symmetry.space_group_name_H-M   'P 1'
#
loop_
_entity.id
_entity.type
_entity.pdbx_description
1 polymer ?
#
loop_
_entity_poly.entity_id
_entity_poly.type
_entity_poly.pdbx_seq_one_letter_code
_entity_poly.pdbx_strand_id
1 'polypeptide(L)'
;MTSIIVRAAIGALVPTLLLFTHPAVARVRTYDSCSQYRVDRQKQCNKEWHRQLARERRATTPFLPSKISPALAHLDSPDQNPLATDDWYLGVYQTGWAPMDQHLATVDRSRAMVRMTDYLLWLHKNGQQDQAVALATVIAAELPSRLEHLNKYLEESRFIKDQLKYIPSDLSLLARVTKAMKRNTGIRTALSTALDDAATALQQLEQQGR
;
A
#
# COMPACT_ATOMS: atom_id res chain seq x y z
N MET A 1 37.25 -2.80 42.98
CA MET A 1 35.90 -2.23 43.17
C MET A 1 35.68 -1.17 42.09
N THR A 2 34.54 -1.25 41.39
CA THR A 2 33.85 -0.22 40.58
C THR A 2 34.63 0.47 39.44
N SER A 3 34.55 -0.02 38.20
CA SER A 3 33.51 0.21 37.15
C SER A 3 33.26 1.65 36.70
N ILE A 4 33.64 1.89 35.43
CA ILE A 4 32.89 2.53 34.33
C ILE A 4 32.42 3.98 34.56
N ILE A 5 32.86 4.90 33.68
CA ILE A 5 32.01 5.71 32.78
C ILE A 5 32.89 6.20 31.62
N VAL A 6 32.78 5.53 30.47
CA VAL A 6 33.16 6.09 29.16
C VAL A 6 31.91 6.83 28.66
N ARG A 7 31.91 8.16 28.78
CA ARG A 7 30.91 9.05 28.16
C ARG A 7 31.61 9.83 27.06
N ALA A 8 31.65 9.29 25.84
CA ALA A 8 31.97 10.06 24.63
C ALA A 8 31.71 9.22 23.37
N ALA A 9 30.45 9.06 22.98
CA ALA A 9 30.06 8.84 21.59
C ALA A 9 28.53 8.84 21.55
N ILE A 10 27.97 9.81 20.81
CA ILE A 10 26.70 9.84 20.07
C ILE A 10 26.41 11.33 19.92
N GLY A 11 27.30 12.00 19.18
CA GLY A 11 27.12 13.36 18.70
C GLY A 11 27.21 13.31 17.19
N ALA A 12 26.19 13.85 16.52
CA ALA A 12 26.13 14.13 15.09
C ALA A 12 26.06 12.92 14.13
N LEU A 13 24.88 12.30 14.05
CA LEU A 13 24.32 11.82 12.79
C LEU A 13 22.84 12.22 12.76
N VAL A 14 22.56 13.50 12.55
CA VAL A 14 21.29 13.93 11.97
C VAL A 14 21.54 13.98 10.47
N PRO A 15 21.20 12.94 9.69
CA PRO A 15 21.21 13.10 8.25
C PRO A 15 20.03 14.01 7.92
N THR A 16 20.38 15.17 7.38
CA THR A 16 19.56 16.04 6.56
C THR A 16 18.69 15.17 5.65
N LEU A 17 17.45 14.92 6.05
CA LEU A 17 16.47 14.25 5.21
C LEU A 17 16.02 15.26 4.17
N LEU A 18 16.76 15.24 3.06
CA LEU A 18 16.32 15.48 1.69
C LEU A 18 14.86 15.90 1.59
N LEU A 19 14.65 17.13 1.15
CA LEU A 19 13.49 17.52 0.37
C LEU A 19 13.31 16.44 -0.70
N PHE A 20 12.33 15.56 -0.49
CA PHE A 20 11.92 14.58 -1.49
C PHE A 20 11.32 15.37 -2.64
N THR A 21 12.15 15.74 -3.61
CA THR A 21 11.71 15.98 -4.98
C THR A 21 10.96 14.72 -5.38
N HIS A 22 9.64 14.82 -5.48
CA HIS A 22 8.75 13.69 -5.71
C HIS A 22 9.22 12.93 -6.95
N PRO A 23 9.85 11.74 -6.83
CA PRO A 23 10.05 10.93 -8.00
C PRO A 23 8.66 10.60 -8.54
N ALA A 24 8.52 10.61 -9.87
CA ALA A 24 7.35 10.06 -10.55
C ALA A 24 6.98 8.75 -9.85
N VAL A 25 5.79 8.74 -9.23
CA VAL A 25 5.38 7.65 -8.35
C VAL A 25 5.43 6.38 -9.16
N ALA A 26 6.29 5.43 -8.77
CA ALA A 26 6.24 4.12 -9.35
C ALA A 26 4.85 3.56 -9.02
N ARG A 27 3.94 3.55 -10.01
CA ARG A 27 2.68 2.81 -9.92
C ARG A 27 3.04 1.43 -9.40
N VAL A 28 2.27 0.95 -8.42
CA VAL A 28 2.59 -0.31 -7.76
C VAL A 28 2.62 -1.39 -8.85
N ARG A 29 3.79 -2.02 -9.08
CA ARG A 29 3.98 -2.98 -10.17
C ARG A 29 2.79 -3.95 -10.22
N THR A 30 2.25 -4.13 -11.42
CA THR A 30 1.31 -5.20 -11.76
C THR A 30 2.07 -6.23 -12.59
N TYR A 31 1.54 -7.45 -12.76
CA TYR A 31 2.15 -8.43 -13.66
C TYR A 31 2.32 -7.87 -15.08
N ASP A 32 1.34 -7.09 -15.55
CA ASP A 32 1.39 -6.38 -16.84
C ASP A 32 2.59 -5.43 -16.98
N SER A 33 3.22 -5.00 -15.88
CA SER A 33 4.44 -4.18 -15.94
C SER A 33 5.64 -4.87 -16.59
N CYS A 34 5.61 -6.20 -16.73
CA CYS A 34 6.65 -6.97 -17.41
C CYS A 34 6.42 -7.09 -18.92
N SER A 35 5.21 -6.79 -19.43
CA SER A 35 4.83 -6.95 -20.85
C SER A 35 5.63 -6.06 -21.82
N GLN A 36 6.14 -4.93 -21.33
CA GLN A 36 6.94 -3.98 -22.10
C GLN A 36 8.35 -4.48 -22.48
N TYR A 37 8.81 -5.60 -21.89
CA TYR A 37 10.14 -6.13 -22.14
C TYR A 37 10.16 -7.14 -23.29
N ARG A 38 11.30 -7.24 -23.98
CA ARG A 38 11.54 -8.34 -24.94
C ARG A 38 11.44 -9.70 -24.23
N VAL A 39 11.02 -10.73 -24.96
CA VAL A 39 10.67 -12.08 -24.47
C VAL A 39 11.62 -12.61 -23.37
N ASP A 40 12.94 -12.55 -23.57
CA ASP A 40 13.89 -13.09 -22.58
C ASP A 40 13.93 -12.27 -21.28
N ARG A 41 13.85 -10.94 -21.39
CA ARG A 41 13.76 -10.04 -20.23
C ARG A 41 12.40 -10.12 -19.56
N GLN A 42 11.33 -10.35 -20.33
CA GLN A 42 9.99 -10.57 -19.79
C GLN A 42 9.94 -11.85 -18.95
N LYS A 43 10.51 -12.96 -19.42
CA LYS A 43 10.62 -14.21 -18.64
C LYS A 43 11.35 -13.99 -17.32
N GLN A 44 12.46 -13.26 -17.34
CA GLN A 44 13.21 -12.94 -16.12
C GLN A 44 12.40 -12.03 -15.18
N CYS A 45 11.75 -10.99 -15.71
CA CYS A 45 10.87 -10.10 -14.96
C CYS A 45 9.74 -10.86 -14.26
N ASN A 46 9.04 -11.73 -15.00
CA ASN A 46 7.96 -12.56 -14.47
C ASN A 46 8.46 -13.52 -13.39
N LYS A 47 9.62 -14.16 -13.60
CA LYS A 47 10.22 -15.06 -12.62
C LYS A 47 10.55 -14.35 -11.31
N GLU A 48 11.11 -13.15 -11.39
CA GLU A 48 11.39 -12.31 -10.21
C GLU A 48 10.11 -11.85 -9.53
N TRP A 49 9.12 -11.43 -10.31
CA TRP A 49 7.79 -11.05 -9.83
C TRP A 49 7.12 -12.18 -9.05
N HIS A 50 6.97 -13.38 -9.63
CA HIS A 50 6.36 -14.52 -8.96
C HIS A 50 7.15 -14.96 -7.72
N ARG A 51 8.49 -14.88 -7.77
CA ARG A 51 9.33 -15.17 -6.60
C ARG A 51 9.07 -14.15 -5.48
N GLN A 52 8.92 -12.87 -5.79
CA GLN A 52 8.59 -11.84 -4.82
C GLN A 52 7.17 -12.04 -4.25
N LEU A 53 6.19 -12.25 -5.12
CA LEU A 53 4.79 -12.47 -4.75
C LEU A 53 4.64 -13.70 -3.86
N ALA A 54 5.31 -14.81 -4.19
CA ALA A 54 5.30 -16.02 -3.36
C ALA A 54 5.91 -15.79 -1.97
N ARG A 55 6.93 -14.93 -1.85
CA ARG A 55 7.47 -14.55 -0.53
C ARG A 55 6.49 -13.69 0.25
N GLU A 56 5.79 -12.78 -0.42
CA GLU A 56 4.79 -11.93 0.22
C GLU A 56 3.64 -12.80 0.75
N ARG A 57 3.04 -13.64 -0.11
CA ARG A 57 1.95 -14.57 0.26
C ARG A 57 2.27 -15.50 1.42
N ARG A 58 3.52 -15.93 1.58
CA ARG A 58 3.94 -16.77 2.73
C ARG A 58 3.96 -16.00 4.05
N ALA A 59 4.08 -14.68 3.99
CA ALA A 59 4.25 -13.81 5.15
C ALA A 59 3.02 -12.94 5.44
N THR A 60 1.98 -12.99 4.58
CA THR A 60 0.81 -12.11 4.67
C THR A 60 -0.46 -12.82 4.27
N THR A 61 -1.58 -12.35 4.80
CA THR A 61 -2.92 -12.71 4.31
C THR A 61 -3.40 -11.66 3.30
N PRO A 62 -4.15 -12.04 2.26
CA PRO A 62 -4.78 -11.07 1.37
C PRO A 62 -5.61 -10.05 2.15
N PHE A 63 -5.56 -8.79 1.72
CA PHE A 63 -6.44 -7.74 2.24
C PHE A 63 -7.88 -8.04 1.86
N LEU A 64 -8.81 -7.85 2.81
CA LEU A 64 -10.24 -8.06 2.58
C LEU A 64 -10.90 -6.74 2.14
N PRO A 65 -11.51 -6.65 0.95
CA PRO A 65 -12.19 -5.45 0.47
C PRO A 65 -13.20 -4.84 1.45
N SER A 66 -13.90 -5.64 2.27
CA SER A 66 -14.80 -5.15 3.33
C SER A 66 -14.12 -4.22 4.33
N LYS A 67 -12.80 -4.34 4.49
CA LYS A 67 -12.03 -3.45 5.37
C LYS A 67 -11.87 -2.06 4.78
N ILE A 68 -12.09 -1.85 3.47
CA ILE A 68 -12.26 -0.51 2.88
C ILE A 68 -13.66 -0.01 3.20
N SER A 69 -14.69 -0.74 2.77
CA SER A 69 -16.09 -0.38 2.93
C SER A 69 -16.96 -1.64 3.03
N PRO A 70 -17.99 -1.69 3.92
CA PRO A 70 -18.89 -2.83 4.01
C PRO A 70 -19.58 -3.19 2.68
N ALA A 71 -19.79 -2.22 1.79
CA ALA A 71 -20.36 -2.43 0.46
C ALA A 71 -19.54 -3.41 -0.41
N LEU A 72 -18.24 -3.57 -0.12
CA LEU A 72 -17.34 -4.48 -0.83
C LEU A 72 -17.24 -5.86 -0.20
N ALA A 73 -18.03 -6.19 0.84
CA ALA A 73 -17.94 -7.48 1.52
C ALA A 73 -18.22 -8.68 0.61
N HIS A 74 -18.99 -8.48 -0.46
CA HIS A 74 -19.19 -9.50 -1.49
C HIS A 74 -17.88 -9.90 -2.20
N LEU A 75 -16.85 -9.06 -2.19
CA LEU A 75 -15.53 -9.34 -2.76
C LEU A 75 -14.56 -9.98 -1.76
N ASP A 76 -14.98 -10.30 -0.53
CA ASP A 76 -14.08 -10.91 0.47
C ASP A 76 -13.81 -12.40 0.19
N SER A 77 -14.65 -13.04 -0.62
CA SER A 77 -14.49 -14.46 -0.93
C SER A 77 -13.18 -14.71 -1.69
N PRO A 78 -12.48 -15.84 -1.45
CA PRO A 78 -11.18 -16.11 -2.09
C PRO A 78 -11.20 -16.02 -3.62
N ASP A 79 -12.31 -16.40 -4.23
CA ASP A 79 -12.47 -16.45 -5.70
C ASP A 79 -12.89 -15.10 -6.31
N GLN A 80 -13.35 -14.15 -5.50
CA GLN A 80 -13.82 -12.84 -5.97
C GLN A 80 -12.91 -11.69 -5.52
N ASN A 81 -12.03 -11.92 -4.54
CA ASN A 81 -11.15 -10.90 -4.01
C ASN A 81 -10.06 -10.52 -5.03
N PRO A 82 -10.14 -9.35 -5.69
CA PRO A 82 -9.09 -8.95 -6.62
C PRO A 82 -7.73 -8.82 -5.91
N LEU A 83 -7.72 -8.43 -4.63
CA LEU A 83 -6.50 -8.27 -3.83
C LEU A 83 -5.88 -9.60 -3.39
N ALA A 84 -6.48 -10.73 -3.75
CA ALA A 84 -5.90 -12.06 -3.62
C ALA A 84 -5.22 -12.56 -4.91
N THR A 85 -5.47 -11.93 -6.07
CA THR A 85 -4.94 -12.38 -7.37
C THR A 85 -3.49 -11.94 -7.59
N ASP A 86 -2.79 -12.54 -8.57
CA ASP A 86 -1.38 -12.23 -8.85
C ASP A 86 -1.15 -10.79 -9.31
N ASP A 87 -2.14 -10.20 -9.98
CA ASP A 87 -2.03 -8.87 -10.60
C ASP A 87 -2.20 -7.75 -9.58
N TRP A 88 -3.10 -7.96 -8.61
CA TRP A 88 -3.53 -6.94 -7.66
C TRP A 88 -3.23 -7.30 -6.20
N TYR A 89 -2.46 -8.36 -5.97
CA TYR A 89 -2.17 -8.87 -4.63
C TYR A 89 -1.80 -7.75 -3.66
N LEU A 90 -2.49 -7.72 -2.52
CA LEU A 90 -2.13 -6.87 -1.40
C LEU A 90 -2.16 -7.69 -0.12
N GLY A 91 -0.97 -7.96 0.42
CA GLY A 91 -0.79 -8.64 1.68
C GLY A 91 -0.83 -7.70 2.89
N VAL A 92 -1.66 -8.03 3.88
CA VAL A 92 -1.69 -7.40 5.21
C VAL A 92 -0.56 -7.97 6.05
N TYR A 93 0.28 -7.08 6.60
CA TYR A 93 1.40 -7.47 7.45
C TYR A 93 1.09 -7.23 8.92
N GLN A 94 1.44 -8.18 9.77
CA GLN A 94 1.38 -8.03 11.22
C GLN A 94 2.80 -8.08 11.80
N THR A 95 3.12 -7.08 12.60
CA THR A 95 4.40 -6.96 13.30
C THR A 95 4.36 -7.59 14.69
N GLY A 96 3.16 -7.77 15.25
CA GLY A 96 2.92 -8.23 16.62
C GLY A 96 2.96 -7.08 17.65
N TRP A 97 3.16 -5.83 17.20
CA TRP A 97 3.18 -4.65 18.06
C TRP A 97 1.97 -3.77 17.74
N ALA A 98 1.00 -3.75 18.66
CA ALA A 98 -0.32 -3.17 18.43
C ALA A 98 -0.33 -1.73 17.88
N PRO A 99 0.49 -0.78 18.38
CA PRO A 99 0.55 0.57 17.81
C PRO A 99 0.95 0.58 16.33
N MET A 100 1.92 -0.26 15.94
CA MET A 100 2.31 -0.38 14.54
C MET A 100 1.28 -1.14 13.71
N ASP A 101 0.68 -2.21 14.25
CA ASP A 101 -0.33 -2.98 13.51
C ASP A 101 -1.58 -2.15 13.23
N GLN A 102 -2.01 -1.32 14.18
CA GLN A 102 -3.09 -0.36 13.99
C GLN A 102 -2.75 0.68 12.90
N HIS A 103 -1.52 1.19 12.92
CA HIS A 103 -1.05 2.13 11.92
C HIS A 103 -0.95 1.49 10.52
N LEU A 104 -0.46 0.25 10.45
CA LEU A 104 -0.41 -0.51 9.21
C LEU A 104 -1.80 -0.80 8.66
N ALA A 105 -2.79 -1.07 9.51
CA ALA A 105 -4.17 -1.26 9.05
C ALA A 105 -4.70 -0.02 8.31
N THR A 106 -4.38 1.19 8.78
CA THR A 106 -4.74 2.44 8.09
C THR A 106 -4.03 2.55 6.74
N VAL A 107 -2.73 2.21 6.67
CA VAL A 107 -1.97 2.27 5.41
C VAL A 107 -2.43 1.24 4.41
N ASP A 108 -2.58 0.00 4.86
CA ASP A 108 -2.98 -1.10 4.00
C ASP A 108 -4.37 -0.85 3.44
N ARG A 109 -5.27 -0.18 4.18
CA ARG A 109 -6.54 0.30 3.64
C ARG A 109 -6.36 1.33 2.52
N SER A 110 -5.49 2.32 2.69
CA SER A 110 -5.20 3.29 1.63
C SER A 110 -4.55 2.64 0.41
N ARG A 111 -3.63 1.69 0.61
CA ARG A 111 -3.01 0.90 -0.47
C ARG A 111 -4.03 0.03 -1.18
N ALA A 112 -4.95 -0.56 -0.44
CA ALA A 112 -6.05 -1.36 -0.98
C ALA A 112 -6.92 -0.49 -1.89
N MET A 113 -7.24 0.75 -1.48
CA MET A 113 -7.99 1.66 -2.34
C MET A 113 -7.26 2.02 -3.62
N VAL A 114 -5.96 2.30 -3.58
CA VAL A 114 -5.17 2.50 -4.81
C VAL A 114 -5.26 1.28 -5.74
N ARG A 115 -5.10 0.07 -5.19
CA ARG A 115 -5.21 -1.18 -5.97
C ARG A 115 -6.62 -1.42 -6.51
N MET A 116 -7.65 -1.11 -5.73
CA MET A 116 -9.05 -1.21 -6.17
C MET A 116 -9.35 -0.20 -7.29
N THR A 117 -8.73 0.99 -7.27
CA THR A 117 -8.81 1.92 -8.41
C THR A 117 -8.13 1.34 -9.65
N ASP A 118 -6.94 0.74 -9.53
CA ASP A 118 -6.31 0.10 -10.68
C ASP A 118 -7.19 -1.04 -11.25
N TYR A 119 -7.81 -1.84 -10.37
CA TYR A 119 -8.74 -2.90 -10.74
C TYR A 119 -10.01 -2.35 -11.41
N LEU A 120 -10.56 -1.24 -10.90
CA LEU A 120 -11.65 -0.50 -11.55
C LEU A 120 -11.30 -0.12 -12.99
N LEU A 121 -10.12 0.46 -13.20
CA LEU A 121 -9.66 0.84 -14.54
C LEU A 121 -9.53 -0.38 -15.44
N TRP A 122 -9.08 -1.52 -14.89
CA TRP A 122 -9.02 -2.77 -15.63
C TRP A 122 -10.42 -3.28 -16.01
N LEU A 123 -11.39 -3.27 -15.08
CA LEU A 123 -12.78 -3.66 -15.36
C LEU A 123 -13.36 -2.82 -16.51
N HIS A 124 -13.19 -1.50 -16.44
CA HIS A 124 -13.64 -0.58 -17.48
C HIS A 124 -13.00 -0.89 -18.84
N LYS A 125 -11.68 -1.07 -18.88
CA LYS A 125 -10.94 -1.42 -20.12
C LYS A 125 -11.36 -2.76 -20.72
N ASN A 126 -11.82 -3.70 -19.89
CA ASN A 126 -12.26 -5.03 -20.32
C ASN A 126 -13.78 -5.11 -20.53
N GLY A 127 -14.48 -3.97 -20.60
CA GLY A 127 -15.91 -3.93 -20.91
C GLY A 127 -16.84 -4.39 -19.80
N GLN A 128 -16.34 -4.59 -18.57
CA GLN A 128 -17.13 -4.99 -17.41
C GLN A 128 -17.77 -3.75 -16.75
N GLN A 129 -18.59 -3.02 -17.50
CA GLN A 129 -19.06 -1.68 -17.12
C GLN A 129 -19.88 -1.67 -15.84
N ASP A 130 -20.81 -2.61 -15.65
CA ASP A 130 -21.66 -2.65 -14.44
C ASP A 130 -20.83 -2.83 -13.16
N GLN A 131 -19.82 -3.70 -13.21
CA GLN A 131 -18.91 -3.92 -12.09
C GLN A 131 -18.00 -2.70 -11.86
N ALA A 132 -17.56 -2.06 -12.95
CA ALA A 132 -16.77 -0.84 -12.88
C ALA A 132 -17.58 0.29 -12.22
N VAL A 133 -18.83 0.53 -12.63
CA VAL A 133 -19.70 1.55 -12.01
C VAL A 133 -19.91 1.25 -10.53
N ALA A 134 -20.28 0.02 -10.17
CA ALA A 134 -20.53 -0.36 -8.78
C ALA A 134 -19.30 -0.13 -7.90
N LEU A 135 -18.11 -0.50 -8.38
CA LEU A 135 -16.86 -0.30 -7.65
C LEU A 135 -16.49 1.19 -7.56
N ALA A 136 -16.64 1.94 -8.66
CA ALA A 136 -16.32 3.36 -8.72
C ALA A 136 -17.17 4.19 -7.76
N THR A 137 -18.47 3.87 -7.63
CA THR A 137 -19.36 4.52 -6.65
C THR A 137 -18.84 4.37 -5.23
N VAL A 138 -18.40 3.16 -4.85
CA VAL A 138 -17.86 2.91 -3.50
C VAL A 138 -16.52 3.64 -3.31
N ILE A 139 -15.63 3.56 -4.30
CA ILE A 139 -14.32 4.22 -4.25
C ILE A 139 -14.48 5.74 -4.08
N ALA A 140 -15.36 6.38 -4.85
CA ALA A 140 -15.60 7.82 -4.76
C ALA A 140 -16.18 8.26 -3.42
N ALA A 141 -17.04 7.44 -2.80
CA ALA A 141 -17.58 7.71 -1.47
C ALA A 141 -16.49 7.63 -0.37
N GLU A 142 -15.56 6.69 -0.49
CA GLU A 142 -14.53 6.43 0.53
C GLU A 142 -13.31 7.36 0.41
N LEU A 143 -12.93 7.76 -0.80
CA LEU A 143 -11.64 8.41 -1.07
C LEU A 143 -11.41 9.76 -0.37
N PRO A 144 -12.40 10.67 -0.30
CA PRO A 144 -12.24 11.95 0.40
C PRO A 144 -11.83 11.75 1.86
N SER A 145 -12.52 10.83 2.56
CA SER A 145 -12.20 10.52 3.96
C SER A 145 -10.79 9.92 4.12
N ARG A 146 -10.28 9.21 3.12
CA ARG A 146 -8.92 8.63 3.18
C ARG A 146 -7.83 9.65 2.96
N LEU A 147 -8.04 10.63 2.07
CA LEU A 147 -7.11 11.72 1.89
C LEU A 147 -6.99 12.57 3.15
N GLU A 148 -8.09 12.81 3.86
CA GLU A 148 -8.07 13.50 5.15
C GLU A 148 -7.28 12.69 6.20
N HIS A 149 -7.57 11.39 6.33
CA HIS A 149 -6.85 10.51 7.25
C HIS A 149 -5.35 10.38 6.95
N LEU A 150 -4.91 10.56 5.70
CA LEU A 150 -3.49 10.55 5.34
C LEU A 150 -2.68 11.71 5.94
N ASN A 151 -3.30 12.84 6.24
CA ASN A 151 -2.60 13.91 6.94
C ASN A 151 -2.35 13.53 8.41
N LYS A 152 -3.35 12.89 9.04
CA LYS A 152 -3.23 12.33 10.40
C LYS A 152 -2.18 11.20 10.47
N TYR A 153 -2.09 10.41 9.40
CA TYR A 153 -1.11 9.35 9.25
C TYR A 153 0.36 9.81 9.33
N LEU A 154 0.68 11.02 8.82
CA LEU A 154 2.04 11.58 8.92
C LEU A 154 2.42 11.88 10.37
N GLU A 155 1.47 12.35 11.18
CA GLU A 155 1.69 12.60 12.60
C GLU A 155 1.80 11.28 13.39
N GLU A 156 0.97 10.27 13.10
CA GLU A 156 1.07 8.94 13.70
C GLU A 156 2.41 8.25 13.38
N SER A 157 2.92 8.44 12.15
CA SER A 157 4.24 7.92 11.75
C SER A 157 5.37 8.51 12.60
N ARG A 158 5.27 9.80 12.96
CA ARG A 158 6.23 10.47 13.85
C ARG A 158 6.14 9.92 15.27
N PHE A 159 4.92 9.75 15.78
CA PHE A 159 4.68 9.15 17.09
C PHE A 159 5.26 7.74 17.21
N ILE A 160 5.04 6.88 16.20
CA ILE A 160 5.60 5.53 16.16
C ILE A 160 7.13 5.56 16.12
N LYS A 161 7.71 6.51 15.36
CA LYS A 161 9.16 6.70 15.34
C LYS A 161 9.73 7.09 16.69
N ASP A 162 9.01 7.89 17.47
CA ASP A 162 9.43 8.24 18.82
C ASP A 162 9.24 7.08 19.80
N GLN A 163 8.17 6.30 19.67
CA GLN A 163 7.92 5.08 20.44
C GLN A 163 9.01 4.01 20.21
N LEU A 164 9.57 3.93 18.99
CA LEU A 164 10.65 3.00 18.66
C LEU A 164 11.90 3.15 19.55
N LYS A 165 12.12 4.34 20.14
CA LYS A 165 13.23 4.60 21.07
C LYS A 165 13.11 3.84 22.38
N TYR A 166 11.89 3.41 22.72
CA TYR A 166 11.56 2.75 23.99
C TYR A 166 11.29 1.24 23.82
N ILE A 167 11.32 0.74 22.58
CA ILE A 167 11.25 -0.71 22.35
C ILE A 167 12.59 -1.29 22.80
N PRO A 168 12.60 -2.32 23.68
CA PRO A 168 13.82 -3.00 24.07
C PRO A 168 14.56 -3.53 22.83
N SER A 169 15.82 -3.91 22.97
CA SER A 169 16.76 -4.35 21.92
C SER A 169 16.36 -5.58 21.08
N ASP A 170 15.07 -5.84 20.88
CA ASP A 170 14.53 -6.79 19.91
C ASP A 170 14.77 -6.26 18.49
N LEU A 171 15.94 -6.61 17.96
CA LEU A 171 16.35 -6.34 16.60
C LEU A 171 15.37 -6.91 15.57
N SER A 172 14.62 -7.98 15.90
CA SER A 172 13.63 -8.57 15.01
C SER A 172 12.40 -7.67 14.85
N LEU A 173 11.91 -7.11 15.96
CA LEU A 173 10.80 -6.17 15.95
C LEU A 173 11.18 -4.87 15.24
N LEU A 174 12.37 -4.33 15.52
CA LEU A 174 12.90 -3.15 14.82
C LEU A 174 13.02 -3.38 13.31
N ALA A 175 13.46 -4.56 12.87
CA ALA A 175 13.53 -4.92 11.46
C ALA A 175 12.13 -5.01 10.81
N ARG A 176 11.15 -5.64 11.49
CA ARG A 176 9.75 -5.71 11.02
C ARG A 176 9.14 -4.33 10.88
N VAL A 177 9.28 -3.48 11.89
CA VAL A 177 8.79 -2.09 11.91
C VAL A 177 9.46 -1.25 10.82
N THR A 178 10.78 -1.31 10.68
CA THR A 178 11.51 -0.54 9.65
C THR A 178 11.06 -0.95 8.25
N LYS A 179 10.89 -2.26 8.00
CA LYS A 179 10.38 -2.78 6.73
C LYS A 179 8.96 -2.28 6.46
N ALA A 180 8.10 -2.28 7.47
CA ALA A 180 6.74 -1.76 7.39
C ALA A 180 6.73 -0.26 7.03
N MET A 181 7.51 0.58 7.71
CA MET A 181 7.60 2.01 7.41
C MET A 181 8.09 2.31 5.99
N LYS A 182 9.07 1.53 5.47
CA LYS A 182 9.55 1.68 4.09
C LYS A 182 8.47 1.39 3.04
N ARG A 183 7.53 0.49 3.31
CA ARG A 183 6.39 0.21 2.40
C ARG A 183 5.43 1.38 2.29
N ASN A 184 5.49 2.34 3.21
CA ASN A 184 4.53 3.43 3.31
C ASN A 184 5.01 4.70 2.61
N THR A 185 6.25 4.72 2.11
CA THR A 185 6.79 5.88 1.36
C THR A 185 6.06 6.03 0.03
N GLY A 186 5.57 7.24 -0.28
CA GLY A 186 4.88 7.56 -1.54
C GLY A 186 3.39 7.24 -1.57
N ILE A 187 2.81 6.69 -0.50
CA ILE A 187 1.37 6.33 -0.46
C ILE A 187 0.44 7.52 -0.68
N ARG A 188 0.81 8.71 -0.18
CA ARG A 188 0.01 9.93 -0.36
C ARG A 188 -0.11 10.30 -1.83
N THR A 189 1.01 10.29 -2.56
CA THR A 189 1.01 10.63 -3.99
C THR A 189 0.25 9.57 -4.78
N ALA A 190 0.43 8.28 -4.46
CA ALA A 190 -0.32 7.21 -5.09
C ALA A 190 -1.83 7.34 -4.87
N LEU A 191 -2.29 7.69 -3.66
CA LEU A 191 -3.72 7.89 -3.39
C LEU A 191 -4.28 9.13 -4.10
N SER A 192 -3.51 10.22 -4.18
CA SER A 192 -3.92 11.40 -4.96
C SER A 192 -4.12 11.04 -6.44
N THR A 193 -3.17 10.33 -7.04
CA THR A 193 -3.31 9.87 -8.43
C THR A 193 -4.50 8.92 -8.59
N ALA A 194 -4.72 8.02 -7.64
CA ALA A 194 -5.88 7.13 -7.66
C ALA A 194 -7.21 7.88 -7.54
N LEU A 195 -7.25 9.04 -6.87
CA LEU A 195 -8.44 9.90 -6.87
C LEU A 195 -8.72 10.44 -8.26
N ASP A 196 -7.70 11.03 -8.90
CA ASP A 196 -7.84 11.65 -10.22
C ASP A 196 -8.23 10.60 -11.27
N ASP A 197 -7.61 9.42 -11.21
CA ASP A 197 -7.91 8.28 -12.08
C ASP A 197 -9.35 7.77 -11.86
N ALA A 198 -9.80 7.63 -10.61
CA ALA A 198 -11.17 7.20 -10.29
C ALA A 198 -12.22 8.23 -10.74
N ALA A 199 -11.95 9.53 -10.52
CA ALA A 199 -12.82 10.61 -10.96
C ALA A 199 -12.96 10.65 -12.49
N THR A 200 -11.83 10.47 -13.20
CA THR A 200 -11.82 10.39 -14.66
C THR A 200 -12.62 9.20 -15.17
N ALA A 201 -12.44 8.02 -14.56
CA ALA A 201 -13.19 6.82 -14.93
C ALA A 201 -14.70 7.00 -14.74
N LEU A 202 -15.12 7.62 -13.63
CA LEU A 202 -16.53 7.93 -13.39
C LEU A 202 -17.12 8.85 -14.46
N GLN A 203 -16.42 9.92 -14.82
CA GLN A 203 -16.86 10.83 -15.88
C GLN A 203 -17.03 10.11 -17.22
N GLN A 204 -16.11 9.20 -17.56
CA GLN A 204 -16.18 8.41 -18.79
C GLN A 204 -17.37 7.44 -18.77
N LEU A 205 -17.61 6.78 -17.65
CA LEU A 205 -18.74 5.87 -17.45
C LEU A 205 -20.09 6.62 -17.59
N GLU A 206 -20.19 7.81 -17.01
CA GLU A 206 -21.39 8.66 -17.11
C GLU A 206 -21.64 9.14 -18.54
N GLN A 207 -20.60 9.41 -19.32
CA GLN A 207 -20.72 9.82 -20.73
C GLN A 207 -21.13 8.67 -21.65
N GLN A 208 -20.79 7.42 -21.30
CA GLN A 208 -21.12 6.23 -22.08
C GLN A 208 -22.50 5.63 -21.75
N GLY A 209 -23.06 5.98 -20.58
CA GLY A 209 -24.42 5.60 -20.15
C GLY A 209 -25.53 6.57 -20.56
N ARG A 210 -25.21 7.60 -21.36
CA ARG A 210 -26.16 8.49 -22.05
C ARG A 210 -26.14 8.21 -23.56
#